data_AF-A0A449AZI4-F1
#
_entry.id   AF-A0A449AZI4-F1
#
_cell.length_a   1.000
_cell.length_b   1.000
_cell.length_c   1.000
_cell.angle_alpha   90.00
_cell.angle_beta   90.00
_cell.angle_gamma   90.00
#
_symmetry.space_group_name_H-M   'P 1'
#
loop_
_entity.id
_entity.type
_entity.pdbx_description
1 polymer ?
#
loop_
_entity_poly.entity_id
_entity_poly.type
_entity_poly.pdbx_seq_one_letter_code
_entity_poly.pdbx_strand_id
1 'polypeptide(L)'
;MFSDLKLKIKQFNASQNYLARKILLVSLALVFTFLFVIMISESVYFKQYIKLDAAILKAKLNKTEIDLNQLSPAYALQKVYYTLASLILVALTIGFIFNLVILIFLFTNKYNGDKYFRFLYYSTSISFILLFFLISLQPEKTYITDRRVEVMDGMSITINEKILVNEISYKWFWVALALAFLGLILSIVAKTKLGYLKNSIFLARKIDDTNSLKQKIREIEEGRVASN
;
A
#
# COMPACT_ATOMS: atom_id res chain seq x y z
N MET A 1 16.19 39.57 22.63
CA MET A 1 14.71 39.40 22.56
C MET A 1 14.21 38.83 21.23
N PHE A 2 14.53 39.41 20.06
CA PHE A 2 14.10 38.84 18.75
C PHE A 2 14.75 37.50 18.36
N SER A 3 15.95 37.22 18.89
CA SER A 3 16.65 35.94 18.73
C SER A 3 15.86 34.76 19.31
N ASP A 4 15.35 34.91 20.54
CA ASP A 4 14.63 33.83 21.24
C ASP A 4 13.26 33.54 20.64
N LEU A 5 12.57 34.57 20.13
CA LEU A 5 11.27 34.39 19.47
C LEU A 5 11.44 33.59 18.17
N LYS A 6 12.45 33.91 17.35
CA LYS A 6 12.79 33.15 16.14
C LYS A 6 13.17 31.70 16.47
N LEU A 7 13.89 31.48 17.56
CA LEU A 7 14.25 30.14 18.04
C LEU A 7 13.02 29.34 18.47
N LYS A 8 12.12 29.91 19.27
CA LYS A 8 10.87 29.27 19.70
C LYS A 8 9.97 28.91 18.52
N ILE A 9 9.79 29.82 17.56
CA ILE A 9 8.99 29.55 16.34
C ILE A 9 9.62 28.42 15.52
N LYS A 10 10.95 28.40 15.37
CA LYS A 10 11.65 27.34 14.63
C LYS A 10 11.54 25.98 15.34
N GLN A 11 11.61 25.96 16.67
CA GLN A 11 11.44 24.75 17.49
C GLN A 11 10.02 24.19 17.40
N PHE A 12 9.01 25.06 17.48
CA PHE A 12 7.61 24.69 17.34
C PHE A 12 7.29 24.13 15.93
N ASN A 13 7.80 24.76 14.87
CA ASN A 13 7.63 24.26 13.52
C ASN A 13 8.35 22.90 13.29
N ALA A 14 9.51 22.69 13.93
CA ALA A 14 10.22 21.42 13.85
C ALA A 14 9.46 20.28 14.56
N SER A 15 8.88 20.54 15.75
CA SER A 15 8.10 19.53 16.48
C SER A 15 6.78 19.19 15.77
N GLN A 16 6.10 20.19 15.20
CA GLN A 16 4.90 19.97 14.39
C GLN A 16 5.18 19.12 13.14
N ASN A 17 6.27 19.41 12.42
CA ASN A 17 6.68 18.62 11.25
C ASN A 17 7.04 17.17 11.63
N TYR A 18 7.64 16.96 12.81
CA TYR A 18 7.98 15.63 13.31
C TYR A 18 6.73 14.80 13.66
N LEU A 19 5.77 15.42 14.35
CA LEU A 19 4.49 14.78 14.69
C LEU A 19 3.66 14.49 13.42
N ALA A 20 3.58 15.44 12.49
CA ALA A 20 2.90 15.24 11.21
C ALA A 20 3.46 14.05 10.44
N ARG A 21 4.80 13.89 10.43
CA ARG A 21 5.45 12.75 9.78
C ARG A 21 5.09 11.40 10.42
N LYS A 22 5.05 11.34 11.76
CA LYS A 22 4.62 10.12 12.47
C LYS A 22 3.18 9.75 12.11
N ILE A 23 2.28 10.74 12.12
CA ILE A 23 0.89 10.54 11.70
C ILE A 23 0.82 10.01 10.28
N LEU A 24 1.52 10.64 9.33
CA LEU A 24 1.53 10.20 7.93
C LEU A 24 2.01 8.75 7.76
N LEU A 25 3.04 8.34 8.49
CA LEU A 25 3.57 6.97 8.42
C LEU A 25 2.66 5.94 9.12
N VAL A 26 1.97 6.34 10.19
CA VAL A 26 0.92 5.52 10.82
C VAL A 26 -0.26 5.37 9.86
N SER A 27 -0.71 6.45 9.21
CA SER A 27 -1.74 6.39 8.18
C SER A 27 -1.32 5.49 7.02
N LEU A 28 -0.07 5.55 6.59
CA LEU A 28 0.48 4.65 5.57
C LEU A 28 0.49 3.19 6.04
N ALA A 29 0.79 2.93 7.32
CA ALA A 29 0.72 1.57 7.88
C ALA A 29 -0.72 1.03 7.83
N LEU A 30 -1.71 1.86 8.18
CA LEU A 30 -3.12 1.51 8.07
C LEU A 30 -3.52 1.22 6.62
N VAL A 31 -3.06 2.02 5.66
CA VAL A 31 -3.29 1.76 4.21
C VAL A 31 -2.75 0.39 3.82
N PHE A 32 -1.52 0.03 4.21
CA PHE A 32 -0.99 -1.31 3.96
C PHE A 32 -1.86 -2.41 4.58
N THR A 33 -2.31 -2.25 5.82
CA THR A 33 -3.21 -3.21 6.47
C THR A 33 -4.50 -3.40 5.69
N PHE A 34 -5.16 -2.32 5.24
CA PHE A 34 -6.37 -2.42 4.41
C PHE A 34 -6.09 -3.11 3.07
N LEU A 35 -4.96 -2.80 2.43
CA LEU A 35 -4.55 -3.47 1.19
C LEU A 35 -4.34 -4.97 1.40
N PHE A 36 -3.74 -5.39 2.52
CA PHE A 36 -3.62 -6.82 2.84
C PHE A 36 -4.98 -7.50 2.99
N VAL A 37 -5.90 -6.88 3.73
CA VAL A 37 -7.24 -7.43 3.93
C VAL A 37 -7.95 -7.60 2.59
N ILE A 38 -7.93 -6.58 1.73
CA ILE A 38 -8.55 -6.64 0.39
C ILE A 38 -7.89 -7.74 -0.47
N MET A 39 -6.56 -7.80 -0.52
CA MET A 39 -5.85 -8.78 -1.34
C MET A 39 -6.12 -10.22 -0.91
N ILE A 40 -6.20 -10.48 0.40
CA ILE A 40 -6.54 -11.79 0.94
C ILE A 40 -8.00 -12.12 0.65
N SER A 41 -8.94 -11.20 0.92
CA SER A 41 -10.37 -11.43 0.70
C SER A 41 -10.68 -11.70 -0.77
N GLU A 42 -10.11 -10.92 -1.68
CA GLU A 42 -10.31 -11.11 -3.11
C GLU A 42 -9.65 -12.39 -3.62
N SER A 43 -8.50 -12.79 -3.08
CA SER A 43 -7.86 -14.08 -3.43
C SER A 43 -8.73 -15.28 -3.05
N VAL A 44 -9.42 -15.20 -1.90
CA VAL A 44 -10.40 -16.21 -1.46
C VAL A 44 -11.65 -16.16 -2.33
N TYR A 45 -12.17 -14.96 -2.60
CA TYR A 45 -13.35 -14.76 -3.44
C TYR A 45 -13.14 -15.30 -4.86
N PHE A 46 -12.00 -15.00 -5.49
CA PHE A 46 -11.65 -15.52 -6.82
C PHE A 46 -11.65 -17.05 -6.86
N LYS A 47 -11.13 -17.71 -5.81
CA LYS A 47 -11.16 -19.18 -5.70
C LYS A 47 -12.60 -19.71 -5.63
N GLN A 48 -13.44 -19.05 -4.85
CA GLN A 48 -14.84 -19.43 -4.69
C GLN A 48 -15.64 -19.18 -5.96
N TYR A 49 -15.34 -18.08 -6.66
CA TYR A 49 -15.95 -17.71 -7.93
C TYR A 49 -15.74 -18.81 -8.97
N ILE A 50 -14.50 -19.29 -9.18
CA ILE A 50 -14.22 -20.38 -10.14
C ILE A 50 -15.10 -21.61 -9.85
N LYS A 51 -15.21 -22.01 -8.58
CA LYS A 51 -16.01 -23.18 -8.18
C LYS A 51 -17.51 -22.96 -8.42
N LEU A 52 -18.01 -21.78 -8.08
CA LEU A 52 -19.41 -21.43 -8.25
C LEU A 52 -19.78 -21.36 -9.74
N ASP A 53 -18.94 -20.69 -10.53
CA ASP A 53 -19.13 -20.52 -11.97
C ASP A 53 -19.14 -21.87 -12.69
N ALA A 54 -18.20 -22.75 -12.36
CA ALA A 54 -18.18 -24.14 -12.82
C ALA A 54 -19.46 -24.93 -12.46
N ALA A 55 -19.97 -24.76 -11.24
CA ALA A 55 -21.18 -25.44 -10.80
C ALA A 55 -22.43 -24.96 -11.55
N ILE A 56 -22.55 -23.64 -11.79
CA ILE A 56 -23.66 -23.07 -12.56
C ILE A 56 -23.62 -23.55 -14.01
N LEU A 57 -22.44 -23.55 -14.64
CA LEU A 57 -22.25 -24.06 -16.00
C LEU A 57 -22.60 -25.54 -16.10
N LYS A 58 -22.23 -26.36 -15.10
CA LYS A 58 -22.61 -27.78 -15.04
C LYS A 58 -24.12 -27.97 -15.04
N ALA A 59 -24.82 -27.26 -14.15
CA ALA A 59 -26.27 -27.34 -14.03
C ALA A 59 -26.98 -26.96 -15.33
N LYS A 60 -26.48 -25.96 -16.05
CA LYS A 60 -27.11 -25.48 -17.29
C LYS A 60 -26.74 -26.27 -18.55
N LEU A 61 -25.54 -26.86 -18.61
CA LEU A 61 -25.06 -27.60 -19.79
C LEU A 61 -25.35 -29.11 -19.73
N ASN A 62 -25.82 -29.63 -18.59
CA ASN A 62 -26.12 -31.05 -18.36
C ASN A 62 -24.96 -32.01 -18.74
N LYS A 63 -23.71 -31.53 -18.62
CA LYS A 63 -22.48 -32.28 -18.91
C LYS A 63 -21.91 -32.87 -17.63
N THR A 64 -21.75 -34.19 -17.57
CA THR A 64 -21.31 -34.94 -16.37
C THR A 64 -19.82 -35.32 -16.36
N GLU A 65 -19.13 -35.32 -17.51
CA GLU A 65 -17.81 -35.98 -17.64
C GLU A 65 -16.59 -35.06 -17.81
N ILE A 66 -16.75 -33.72 -17.89
CA ILE A 66 -15.63 -32.79 -18.06
C ILE A 66 -15.16 -32.25 -16.70
N ASP A 67 -13.84 -32.09 -16.52
CA ASP A 67 -13.24 -31.45 -15.35
C ASP A 67 -13.83 -30.04 -15.15
N LEU A 68 -14.69 -29.93 -14.14
CA LEU A 68 -15.72 -28.90 -14.02
C LEU A 68 -15.13 -27.49 -13.94
N ASN A 69 -13.96 -27.34 -13.34
CA ASN A 69 -13.33 -26.04 -13.14
C ASN A 69 -12.83 -25.45 -14.47
N GLN A 70 -12.49 -26.28 -15.45
CA GLN A 70 -11.93 -25.83 -16.73
C GLN A 70 -12.96 -25.13 -17.62
N LEU A 71 -14.25 -25.25 -17.30
CA LEU A 71 -15.34 -24.58 -18.01
C LEU A 71 -15.44 -23.09 -17.68
N SER A 72 -14.87 -22.64 -16.55
CA SER A 72 -14.91 -21.23 -16.15
C SER A 72 -13.84 -20.41 -16.87
N PRO A 73 -14.17 -19.28 -17.51
CA PRO A 73 -13.18 -18.35 -18.08
C PRO A 73 -12.12 -17.90 -17.06
N ALA A 74 -12.50 -17.80 -15.77
CA ALA A 74 -11.58 -17.42 -14.69
C ALA A 74 -10.53 -18.50 -14.37
N TYR A 75 -10.80 -19.78 -14.67
CA TYR A 75 -9.85 -20.86 -14.44
C TYR A 75 -8.60 -20.73 -15.32
N ALA A 76 -8.77 -20.33 -16.59
CA ALA A 76 -7.65 -20.10 -17.50
C ALA A 76 -6.67 -19.03 -16.97
N LEU A 77 -7.18 -18.04 -16.24
CA LEU A 77 -6.40 -16.95 -15.65
C LEU A 77 -5.87 -17.26 -14.25
N GLN A 78 -6.25 -18.37 -13.64
CA GLN A 78 -5.99 -18.68 -12.23
C GLN A 78 -4.51 -18.59 -11.87
N LYS A 79 -3.64 -19.19 -12.69
CA LYS A 79 -2.20 -19.22 -12.44
C LYS A 79 -1.59 -17.81 -12.49
N VAL A 80 -1.99 -17.01 -13.48
CA VAL A 80 -1.51 -15.63 -13.66
C VAL A 80 -2.00 -14.74 -12.51
N TYR A 81 -3.29 -14.87 -12.16
CA TYR A 81 -3.91 -14.16 -11.04
C TYR A 81 -3.18 -14.41 -9.72
N TYR A 82 -2.99 -15.68 -9.32
CA TYR A 82 -2.32 -15.98 -8.04
C TYR A 82 -0.85 -15.59 -8.03
N THR A 83 -0.18 -15.66 -9.18
CA THR A 83 1.21 -15.20 -9.30
C THR A 83 1.29 -13.69 -9.07
N LEU A 84 0.44 -12.90 -9.73
CA LEU A 84 0.38 -11.45 -9.53
C LEU A 84 -0.05 -11.08 -8.11
N ALA A 85 -1.09 -11.72 -7.58
CA ALA A 85 -1.55 -11.50 -6.21
C ALA A 85 -0.44 -11.78 -5.19
N SER A 86 0.32 -12.86 -5.38
CA SER A 86 1.48 -13.19 -4.54
C SER A 86 2.57 -12.12 -4.63
N LEU A 87 2.93 -11.68 -5.84
CA LEU A 87 3.92 -10.60 -6.03
C LEU A 87 3.47 -9.29 -5.37
N ILE A 88 2.18 -8.93 -5.47
CA ILE A 88 1.61 -7.78 -4.79
C ILE A 88 1.75 -7.93 -3.28
N LEU A 89 1.38 -9.09 -2.71
CA LEU A 89 1.49 -9.34 -1.27
C LEU A 89 2.94 -9.27 -0.78
N VAL A 90 3.90 -9.79 -1.55
CA VAL A 90 5.33 -9.68 -1.24
C VAL A 90 5.78 -8.22 -1.24
N ALA A 91 5.42 -7.45 -2.28
CA ALA A 91 5.76 -6.02 -2.35
C ALA A 91 5.13 -5.23 -1.19
N LEU A 92 3.86 -5.49 -0.85
CA LEU A 92 3.18 -4.89 0.31
C LEU A 92 3.89 -5.25 1.62
N THR A 93 4.33 -6.50 1.78
CA THR A 93 5.04 -6.98 2.98
C THR A 93 6.37 -6.26 3.16
N ILE A 94 7.16 -6.18 2.09
CA ILE A 94 8.42 -5.44 2.09
C ILE A 94 8.17 -3.97 2.46
N GLY A 95 7.18 -3.33 1.82
CA GLY A 95 6.82 -1.94 2.10
C GLY A 95 6.38 -1.71 3.55
N PHE A 96 5.57 -2.63 4.08
CA PHE A 96 5.08 -2.57 5.45
C PHE A 96 6.21 -2.71 6.47
N ILE A 97 7.12 -3.67 6.28
CA ILE A 97 8.29 -3.86 7.13
C ILE A 97 9.15 -2.60 7.16
N PHE A 98 9.46 -2.02 6.00
CA PHE A 98 10.24 -0.77 5.96
C PHE A 98 9.52 0.39 6.63
N ASN A 99 8.20 0.49 6.46
CA ASN A 99 7.40 1.51 7.15
C ASN A 99 7.48 1.36 8.68
N LEU A 100 7.36 0.14 9.19
CA LEU A 100 7.51 -0.14 10.63
C LEU A 100 8.91 0.18 11.13
N VAL A 101 9.95 -0.18 10.39
CA VAL A 101 11.35 0.15 10.73
C VAL A 101 11.54 1.66 10.83
N ILE A 102 11.01 2.43 9.87
CA ILE A 102 11.05 3.90 9.90
C ILE A 102 10.31 4.44 11.14
N LEU A 103 9.12 3.92 11.43
CA LEU A 103 8.33 4.32 12.60
C LEU A 103 9.09 4.03 13.90
N ILE A 104 9.68 2.85 14.07
CA ILE A 104 10.47 2.48 15.25
C ILE A 104 11.65 3.45 15.42
N PHE A 105 12.38 3.76 14.35
CA PHE A 105 13.48 4.72 14.42
C PHE A 105 13.03 6.14 14.77
N LEU A 106 11.86 6.56 14.28
CA LEU A 106 11.24 7.84 14.62
C LEU A 106 10.70 7.91 16.05
N PHE A 107 10.19 6.81 16.60
CA PHE A 107 9.74 6.79 17.99
C PHE A 107 10.91 6.70 18.98
N THR A 108 11.99 6.02 18.59
CA THR A 108 13.21 5.91 19.40
C THR A 108 14.18 7.09 19.22
N ASN A 109 13.86 8.05 18.35
CA ASN A 109 14.71 9.21 18.00
C ASN A 109 16.15 8.83 17.57
N LYS A 110 16.38 7.59 17.16
CA LYS A 110 17.72 7.09 16.78
C LYS A 110 18.12 7.51 15.37
N TYR A 111 17.16 7.52 14.45
CA TYR A 111 17.42 7.77 13.04
C TYR A 111 16.17 8.27 12.32
N ASN A 112 16.38 9.08 11.27
CA ASN A 112 15.29 9.67 10.50
C ASN A 112 14.73 8.76 9.40
N GLY A 113 15.28 7.56 9.19
CA GLY A 113 14.73 6.57 8.26
C GLY A 113 14.95 6.85 6.77
N ASP A 114 15.71 7.89 6.40
CA ASP A 114 15.81 8.42 5.02
C ASP A 114 16.26 7.36 3.99
N LYS A 115 17.20 6.48 4.38
CA LYS A 115 17.67 5.34 3.56
C LYS A 115 16.53 4.38 3.18
N TYR A 116 15.53 4.21 4.06
CA TYR A 116 14.46 3.24 3.88
C TYR A 116 13.30 3.78 3.02
N PHE A 117 13.16 5.11 2.89
CA PHE A 117 12.12 5.70 2.03
C PHE A 117 12.26 5.31 0.57
N ARG A 118 13.49 5.10 0.08
CA ARG A 118 13.72 4.64 -1.29
C ARG A 118 13.07 3.27 -1.54
N PHE A 119 13.25 2.34 -0.60
CA PHE A 119 12.61 1.03 -0.69
C PHE A 119 11.10 1.11 -0.57
N LEU A 120 10.61 1.98 0.31
CA LEU A 120 9.18 2.22 0.49
C LEU A 120 8.51 2.82 -0.76
N TYR A 121 9.22 3.67 -1.51
CA TYR A 121 8.75 4.14 -2.83
C TYR A 121 8.71 3.04 -3.87
N TYR A 122 9.76 2.23 -3.96
CA TYR A 122 9.78 1.12 -4.92
C TYR A 122 8.68 0.11 -4.60
N SER A 123 8.50 -0.28 -3.34
CA SER A 123 7.47 -1.23 -2.96
C SER A 123 6.06 -0.71 -3.25
N THR A 124 5.76 0.55 -2.89
CA THR A 124 4.44 1.14 -3.16
C THR A 124 4.15 1.32 -4.65
N SER A 125 5.16 1.75 -5.43
CA SER A 125 5.03 1.89 -6.88
C SER A 125 4.84 0.55 -7.58
N ILE A 126 5.61 -0.47 -7.19
CA ILE A 126 5.49 -1.83 -7.72
C ILE A 126 4.11 -2.40 -7.38
N SER A 127 3.66 -2.29 -6.12
CA SER A 127 2.32 -2.75 -5.72
C SER A 127 1.22 -2.06 -6.53
N PHE A 128 1.32 -0.75 -6.78
CA PHE A 128 0.36 0.00 -7.59
C PHE A 128 0.32 -0.49 -9.04
N ILE A 129 1.48 -0.66 -9.68
CA ILE A 129 1.60 -1.15 -11.05
C ILE A 129 1.05 -2.58 -11.16
N LEU A 130 1.41 -3.47 -10.23
CA LEU A 130 0.94 -4.85 -10.23
C LEU A 130 -0.58 -4.95 -10.01
N LEU A 131 -1.15 -4.10 -9.14
CA LEU A 131 -2.60 -4.01 -8.94
C LEU A 131 -3.32 -3.61 -10.24
N PHE A 132 -2.78 -2.65 -10.98
CA PHE A 132 -3.32 -2.24 -12.28
C PHE A 132 -3.34 -3.42 -13.28
N PHE A 133 -2.24 -4.18 -13.36
CA PHE A 133 -2.19 -5.38 -14.21
C PHE A 133 -3.16 -6.47 -13.76
N LEU A 134 -3.32 -6.66 -12.45
CA LEU A 134 -4.27 -7.64 -11.92
C LEU A 134 -5.71 -7.27 -12.26
N ILE A 135 -6.07 -5.99 -12.20
CA ILE A 135 -7.39 -5.49 -12.63
C ILE A 135 -7.57 -5.70 -14.14
N SER A 136 -6.53 -5.44 -14.93
CA SER A 136 -6.56 -5.61 -16.39
C SER A 136 -6.76 -7.08 -16.81
N LEU A 137 -6.46 -8.03 -15.93
CA LEU A 137 -6.71 -9.47 -16.12
C LEU A 137 -8.08 -9.90 -15.59
N GLN A 138 -9.08 -9.02 -15.61
CA GLN A 138 -10.45 -9.40 -15.29
C GLN A 138 -10.91 -10.50 -16.25
N PRO A 139 -11.40 -11.65 -15.74
CA PRO A 139 -11.90 -12.71 -16.61
C PRO A 139 -13.13 -12.23 -17.38
N GLU A 140 -13.31 -12.82 -18.56
CA GLU A 140 -14.51 -12.57 -19.36
C GLU A 140 -15.75 -12.99 -18.58
N LYS A 141 -16.85 -12.26 -18.79
CA LYS A 141 -18.15 -12.61 -18.21
C LYS A 141 -18.61 -13.96 -18.76
N THR A 142 -19.25 -14.76 -17.91
CA THR A 142 -19.73 -16.08 -18.31
C THR A 142 -21.08 -15.96 -19.01
N TYR A 143 -21.15 -16.38 -20.27
CA TYR A 143 -22.38 -16.40 -21.07
C TYR A 143 -22.77 -17.82 -21.47
N ILE A 144 -24.07 -18.06 -21.62
CA ILE A 144 -24.61 -19.24 -22.31
C ILE A 144 -25.38 -18.77 -23.53
N THR A 145 -25.24 -19.50 -24.63
CA THR A 145 -26.03 -19.25 -25.84
C THR A 145 -27.33 -20.02 -25.74
N ASP A 146 -28.45 -19.31 -25.65
CA ASP A 146 -29.77 -19.90 -25.80
C ASP A 146 -30.19 -19.79 -27.28
N ARG A 147 -30.72 -20.89 -27.82
CA ARG A 147 -31.19 -20.94 -29.21
C ARG A 147 -32.69 -20.74 -29.20
N ARG A 148 -33.13 -19.54 -29.54
CA ARG A 148 -34.55 -19.26 -29.77
C ARG A 148 -34.84 -19.36 -31.25
N VAL A 149 -35.89 -20.11 -31.58
CA VAL A 149 -36.41 -20.16 -32.94
C VAL A 149 -37.55 -19.15 -32.99
N GLU A 150 -37.34 -18.04 -33.68
CA GLU A 150 -38.39 -17.07 -33.97
C GLU A 150 -38.91 -17.33 -35.39
N VAL A 151 -40.24 -17.26 -35.56
CA VAL A 151 -40.86 -17.38 -36.87
C VAL A 151 -41.26 -15.97 -37.32
N MET A 152 -40.58 -15.47 -38.36
CA MET A 152 -40.93 -14.21 -39.02
C MET A 152 -41.25 -14.52 -40.49
N ASP A 153 -42.41 -14.05 -40.98
CA ASP A 153 -42.88 -14.27 -42.37
C ASP A 153 -42.80 -15.74 -42.84
N GLY A 154 -43.16 -16.69 -41.98
CA GLY A 154 -43.17 -18.11 -42.31
C GLY A 154 -41.77 -18.76 -42.43
N MET A 155 -40.69 -18.01 -42.21
CA MET A 155 -39.34 -18.54 -42.07
C MET A 155 -38.94 -18.67 -40.61
N SER A 156 -38.43 -19.85 -40.22
CA SER A 156 -37.85 -20.08 -38.90
C SER A 156 -36.42 -19.55 -38.86
N ILE A 157 -36.20 -18.46 -38.13
CA ILE A 157 -34.88 -17.87 -37.90
C ILE A 157 -34.39 -18.33 -36.53
N THR A 158 -33.20 -18.94 -36.48
CA THR A 158 -32.56 -19.29 -35.20
C THR A 158 -31.75 -18.10 -34.71
N ILE A 159 -32.17 -17.49 -33.61
CA ILE A 159 -31.45 -16.42 -32.94
C ILE A 159 -30.66 -17.05 -31.78
N ASN A 160 -29.35 -16.82 -31.79
CA ASN A 160 -28.45 -17.18 -30.70
C ASN A 160 -28.37 -16.02 -29.72
N GLU A 161 -29.12 -16.07 -28.62
CA GLU A 161 -29.08 -15.03 -27.59
C GLU A 161 -28.02 -15.39 -26.53
N LYS A 162 -27.09 -14.46 -26.26
CA LYS A 162 -26.10 -14.62 -25.18
C LYS A 162 -26.71 -14.15 -23.86
N ILE A 163 -27.03 -15.10 -22.98
CA ILE A 163 -27.55 -14.82 -21.64
C ILE A 163 -26.38 -14.77 -20.66
N LEU A 164 -26.22 -13.64 -19.95
CA LEU A 164 -25.24 -13.51 -18.88
C LEU A 164 -25.61 -14.45 -17.72
N VAL A 165 -24.66 -15.30 -17.33
CA VAL A 165 -24.85 -16.29 -16.27
C VAL A 165 -24.23 -15.81 -14.97
N ASN A 166 -23.02 -15.26 -15.05
CA ASN A 166 -22.24 -14.88 -13.89
C ASN A 166 -21.15 -13.87 -14.27
N GLU A 167 -20.77 -13.02 -13.32
CA GLU A 167 -19.73 -11.99 -13.48
C GLU A 167 -18.99 -11.82 -12.16
N ILE A 168 -17.66 -11.77 -12.22
CA ILE A 168 -16.84 -11.46 -11.06
C ILE A 168 -16.79 -9.95 -10.82
N SER A 169 -17.05 -9.53 -9.58
CA SER A 169 -16.98 -8.12 -9.21
C SER A 169 -15.56 -7.71 -8.83
N TYR A 170 -14.97 -6.76 -9.57
CA TYR A 170 -13.63 -6.21 -9.30
C TYR A 170 -13.64 -4.89 -8.49
N LYS A 171 -14.79 -4.54 -7.88
CA LYS A 171 -14.97 -3.25 -7.16
C LYS A 171 -13.91 -3.04 -6.08
N TRP A 172 -13.57 -4.07 -5.31
CA TRP A 172 -12.57 -3.95 -4.25
C TRP A 172 -11.15 -3.80 -4.78
N PHE A 173 -10.85 -4.35 -5.97
CA PHE A 173 -9.56 -4.07 -6.60
C PHE A 173 -9.42 -2.61 -7.03
N TRP A 174 -10.49 -1.99 -7.52
CA TRP A 174 -10.48 -0.55 -7.80
C TRP A 174 -10.27 0.29 -6.54
N VAL A 175 -10.91 -0.10 -5.42
CA VAL A 175 -10.66 0.51 -4.11
C VAL A 175 -9.20 0.31 -3.68
N ALA A 176 -8.65 -0.89 -3.85
CA ALA A 176 -7.25 -1.18 -3.55
C ALA A 176 -6.29 -0.35 -4.41
N LEU A 177 -6.59 -0.15 -5.70
CA LEU A 177 -5.78 0.68 -6.59
C LEU A 177 -5.77 2.14 -6.12
N ALA A 178 -6.94 2.68 -5.74
CA ALA A 178 -7.06 4.02 -5.19
C ALA A 178 -6.29 4.17 -3.86
N LEU A 179 -6.38 3.18 -2.97
CA LEU A 179 -5.63 3.15 -1.71
C LEU A 179 -4.12 3.03 -1.94
N ALA A 180 -3.67 2.23 -2.92
CA ALA A 180 -2.26 2.12 -3.28
C ALA A 180 -1.72 3.44 -3.82
N PHE A 181 -2.49 4.14 -4.65
CA PHE A 181 -2.16 5.48 -5.13
C PHE A 181 -2.06 6.49 -3.97
N LEU A 182 -3.03 6.47 -3.04
CA LEU A 182 -3.00 7.29 -1.84
C LEU A 182 -1.77 6.98 -0.98
N GLY A 183 -1.42 5.70 -0.82
CA GLY A 183 -0.21 5.26 -0.12
C GLY A 183 1.07 5.82 -0.76
N LEU A 184 1.13 5.85 -2.09
CA LEU A 184 2.23 6.47 -2.83
C LEU A 184 2.32 7.97 -2.51
N ILE A 185 1.21 8.71 -2.57
CA ILE A 185 1.19 10.15 -2.20
C ILE A 185 1.65 10.35 -0.75
N LEU A 186 1.09 9.58 0.20
CA LEU A 186 1.45 9.66 1.62
C LEU A 186 2.95 9.41 1.83
N SER A 187 3.53 8.44 1.15
CA SER A 187 4.96 8.17 1.24
C SER A 187 5.82 9.33 0.75
N ILE A 188 5.39 10.03 -0.32
CA ILE A 188 6.10 11.19 -0.87
C ILE A 188 6.03 12.34 0.12
N VAL A 189 4.83 12.67 0.59
CA VAL A 189 4.61 13.76 1.55
C VAL A 189 5.33 13.49 2.88
N ALA A 190 5.35 12.25 3.36
CA ALA A 190 6.05 11.87 4.59
C ALA A 190 7.58 12.10 4.50
N LYS A 191 8.18 11.99 3.30
CA LYS A 191 9.59 12.32 3.09
C LYS A 191 9.83 13.81 2.94
N THR A 192 8.95 14.57 2.29
CA THR A 192 9.17 16.01 2.11
C THR A 192 9.13 16.76 3.44
N LYS A 193 8.35 16.30 4.42
CA LYS A 193 8.34 16.85 5.79
C LYS A 193 9.68 16.74 6.53
N LEU A 194 10.64 15.95 6.06
CA LEU A 194 12.02 15.86 6.59
C LEU A 194 12.94 17.00 6.16
N GLY A 195 12.71 17.60 4.99
CA GLY A 195 13.57 18.66 4.43
C GLY A 195 13.75 19.85 5.39
N TYR A 196 12.75 20.10 6.24
CA TYR A 196 12.79 21.15 7.26
C TYR A 196 13.61 20.80 8.51
N LEU A 197 13.77 19.52 8.85
CA LEU A 197 14.45 19.06 10.07
C LEU A 197 15.97 18.97 9.92
N LYS A 198 16.50 18.66 8.72
CA LYS A 198 17.95 18.76 8.43
C LYS A 198 18.50 20.18 8.65
N ASN A 199 17.65 21.20 8.51
CA ASN A 199 17.99 22.61 8.76
C ASN A 199 17.61 23.09 10.19
N SER A 200 17.15 22.18 11.06
CA SER A 200 16.78 22.50 12.43
C SER A 200 18.01 22.39 13.34
N ILE A 201 18.31 23.49 14.02
CA ILE A 201 19.53 23.73 14.81
C ILE A 201 19.72 22.69 15.95
N PHE A 202 18.66 21.96 16.31
CA PHE A 202 18.66 20.97 17.39
C PHE A 202 19.49 19.72 17.09
N LEU A 203 19.61 19.31 15.83
CA LEU A 203 20.49 18.20 15.41
C LEU A 203 21.90 18.67 15.03
N ALA A 204 22.09 19.99 14.84
CA ALA A 204 23.36 20.61 14.50
C ALA A 204 24.12 21.16 15.72
N ARG A 205 23.53 21.12 16.92
CA ARG A 205 24.32 21.27 18.15
C ARG A 205 25.21 20.05 18.26
N LYS A 206 26.50 20.23 17.92
CA LYS A 206 27.55 19.41 18.54
C LYS A 206 27.22 19.39 20.03
N ILE A 207 27.06 18.19 20.58
CA ILE A 207 27.12 18.00 22.03
C ILE A 207 28.37 18.75 22.45
N ASP A 208 28.24 19.78 23.29
CA ASP A 208 29.39 20.56 23.73
C ASP A 208 30.45 19.56 24.20
N ASP A 209 31.63 19.63 23.58
CA ASP A 209 32.71 18.68 23.83
C ASP A 209 32.93 18.64 25.34
N THR A 210 32.75 17.47 25.96
CA THR A 210 32.79 17.28 27.42
C THR A 210 34.08 17.85 28.01
N ASN A 211 35.14 17.94 27.19
CA ASN A 211 36.40 18.57 27.55
C ASN A 211 36.30 20.09 27.72
N SER A 212 35.55 20.80 26.86
CA SER A 212 35.33 22.24 26.98
C SER A 212 34.49 22.62 28.21
N LEU A 213 33.55 21.76 28.59
CA LEU A 213 32.77 21.89 29.83
C LEU A 213 33.63 21.63 31.07
N LYS A 214 34.47 20.59 31.05
CA LYS A 214 35.45 20.33 32.12
C LYS A 214 36.45 21.48 32.29
N GLN A 215 36.90 22.09 31.20
CA GLN A 215 37.85 23.20 31.23
C GLN A 215 37.22 24.45 31.84
N LYS A 216 35.97 24.77 31.48
CA LYS A 216 35.21 25.87 32.12
C LYS A 216 34.93 25.63 33.60
N ILE A 217 34.66 24.38 33.99
CA ILE A 217 34.47 24.03 35.42
C ILE A 217 35.79 24.24 36.19
N ARG A 218 36.93 23.79 35.64
CA ARG A 218 38.25 24.03 36.24
C ARG A 218 38.59 25.51 36.37
N GLU A 219 38.34 26.31 35.33
CA GLU A 219 38.58 27.76 35.37
C GLU A 219 37.75 28.46 36.46
N ILE A 220 36.51 28.00 36.71
CA ILE A 220 35.66 28.51 37.78
C ILE A 220 36.15 28.04 39.17
N GLU A 221 36.61 26.81 39.29
CA GLU A 221 37.18 26.27 40.54
C GLU A 221 38.51 26.98 40.90
N GLU A 222 39.42 27.15 39.95
CA GLU A 222 40.71 27.82 40.14
C GLU A 222 40.54 29.33 40.37
N GLY A 223 39.61 29.98 39.66
CA GLY A 223 39.27 31.39 39.86
C GLY A 223 38.65 31.70 41.23
N ARG A 224 37.99 30.72 41.87
CA ARG A 224 37.48 30.82 43.24
C ARG A 224 38.56 30.64 44.31
N VAL A 225 39.63 29.90 44.01
CA VAL A 225 40.76 29.69 44.93
C VAL A 225 41.68 30.90 44.96
N ALA A 226 41.79 31.64 43.85
CA ALA A 226 42.61 32.86 43.78
C ALA A 226 41.97 34.09 44.45
N SER A 227 40.70 34.00 44.89
CA SER A 227 39.95 35.10 45.52
C SER A 227 39.74 34.95 47.03
N ASN A 228 40.40 33.99 47.66
CA ASN A 228 40.47 33.80 49.12
C ASN A 228 41.91 33.98 49.61
#